data_AF-A0A317HIW2-F1
#
_entry.id   AF-A0A317HIW2-F1
#
_cell.length_a   1.000
_cell.length_b   1.000
_cell.length_c   1.000
_cell.angle_alpha   90.00
_cell.angle_beta   90.00
_cell.angle_gamma   90.00
#
_symmetry.space_group_name_H-M   'P 1'
#
loop_
_entity.id
_entity.type
_entity.pdbx_description
1 polymer ?
#
loop_
_entity_poly.entity_id
_entity_poly.type
_entity_poly.pdbx_seq_one_letter_code
_entity_poly.pdbx_strand_id
1 'polypeptide(L)'
;MGGDDGWAGRLPAVQSDPLVTRSRVSVEKPLAATRLESLSPAARRPGLPLAPTAQSTARLPPTEHLPARRGTSLPVLPEISDLPASLHRPLDAAALSPISRRLRLARRPGPPDYWLILTITGLLLIGLVMVYSASQFAALGDPSYWLRHQFVWVVLGGAALLLAVSIDYRRFRSLALPGILLAFLLLLAVFLFGHSISGGQRWLFFGPLSFQPSELVKLLLVIYFAHWLARRGELVQSFSSGLVPFVMLLGGVL
;
A
#
# COMPACT_ATOMS: atom_id res chain seq x y z
N MET A 1 -47.89 -58.13 28.10
CA MET A 1 -47.71 -57.81 29.54
C MET A 1 -46.25 -58.11 29.83
N GLY A 2 -45.33 -57.19 29.57
CA GLY A 2 -44.95 -56.05 30.42
C GLY A 2 -43.61 -56.43 31.09
N GLY A 3 -42.54 -55.66 31.16
CA GLY A 3 -42.17 -54.28 30.85
C GLY A 3 -40.64 -54.22 31.09
N ASP A 4 -39.83 -53.59 30.25
CA ASP A 4 -39.48 -52.15 30.23
C ASP A 4 -38.46 -51.71 31.35
N ASP A 5 -37.35 -51.13 30.87
CA ASP A 5 -36.59 -50.02 31.49
C ASP A 5 -35.48 -50.26 32.54
N GLY A 6 -34.29 -50.65 32.09
CA GLY A 6 -33.09 -50.82 32.95
C GLY A 6 -31.88 -49.93 32.67
N TRP A 7 -31.99 -48.81 31.95
CA TRP A 7 -30.82 -47.99 31.57
C TRP A 7 -30.98 -46.46 31.70
N ALA A 8 -31.76 -45.98 32.66
CA ALA A 8 -31.84 -44.56 33.01
C ALA A 8 -31.17 -44.29 34.37
N GLY A 9 -29.86 -43.99 34.36
CA GLY A 9 -29.12 -43.77 35.60
C GLY A 9 -27.72 -43.20 35.41
N ARG A 10 -27.63 -41.93 35.01
CA ARG A 10 -26.62 -40.90 35.38
C ARG A 10 -26.43 -39.88 34.25
N LEU A 11 -27.27 -38.85 34.24
CA LEU A 11 -26.90 -37.55 33.69
C LEU A 11 -26.61 -36.61 34.87
N PRO A 12 -25.46 -35.91 34.91
CA PRO A 12 -25.21 -34.90 35.93
C PRO A 12 -26.18 -33.73 35.75
N ALA A 13 -26.75 -33.26 36.85
CA ALA A 13 -27.69 -32.16 36.92
C ALA A 13 -27.07 -30.89 36.32
N VAL A 14 -27.66 -30.41 35.21
CA VAL A 14 -27.42 -29.07 34.69
C VAL A 14 -28.11 -28.11 35.65
N GLN A 15 -27.30 -27.46 36.48
CA GLN A 15 -27.74 -26.40 37.38
C GLN A 15 -28.09 -25.16 36.54
N SER A 16 -29.38 -24.89 36.37
CA SER A 16 -29.88 -23.70 35.72
C SER A 16 -29.82 -22.51 36.69
N ASP A 17 -28.84 -21.64 36.49
CA ASP A 17 -28.72 -20.35 37.19
C ASP A 17 -29.89 -19.42 36.80
N PRO A 18 -30.70 -18.93 37.75
CA PRO A 18 -31.84 -18.06 37.46
C PRO A 18 -31.50 -16.58 37.69
N LEU A 19 -30.46 -16.05 37.03
CA LEU A 19 -30.10 -14.61 37.16
C LEU A 19 -29.74 -13.89 35.85
N VAL A 20 -30.23 -14.35 34.70
CA VAL A 20 -30.16 -13.55 33.46
C VAL A 20 -31.57 -13.20 32.97
N THR A 21 -32.22 -12.33 33.76
CA THR A 21 -33.47 -11.66 33.38
C THR A 21 -33.15 -10.30 32.77
N ARG A 22 -33.46 -10.19 31.47
CA ARG A 22 -34.02 -9.02 30.76
C ARG A 22 -33.31 -7.66 30.85
N SER A 23 -32.82 -7.22 29.69
CA SER A 23 -33.13 -5.88 29.14
C SER A 23 -32.84 -5.90 27.63
N ARG A 24 -33.86 -6.20 26.82
CA ARG A 24 -34.64 -5.22 26.05
C ARG A 24 -33.80 -4.38 25.07
N VAL A 25 -33.88 -4.83 23.82
CA VAL A 25 -33.94 -4.03 22.60
C VAL A 25 -34.55 -2.65 22.85
N SER A 26 -33.80 -1.59 22.53
CA SER A 26 -34.35 -0.27 22.19
C SER A 26 -33.77 0.15 20.85
N VAL A 27 -34.58 -0.10 19.83
CA VAL A 27 -34.53 0.54 18.52
C VAL A 27 -35.01 1.97 18.71
N GLU A 28 -34.15 2.97 18.52
CA GLU A 28 -34.61 4.34 18.27
C GLU A 28 -33.78 5.03 17.17
N LYS A 29 -34.44 5.18 16.03
CA LYS A 29 -34.40 6.30 15.07
C LYS A 29 -35.78 6.27 14.39
N PRO A 30 -36.32 7.35 13.80
CA PRO A 30 -35.80 8.71 13.61
C PRO A 30 -36.85 9.83 13.90
N LEU A 31 -36.45 11.10 13.95
CA LEU A 31 -37.22 12.29 13.52
C LEU A 31 -36.28 13.50 13.72
N ALA A 32 -35.72 14.12 12.69
CA ALA A 32 -36.32 15.04 11.73
C ALA A 32 -36.80 16.37 12.34
N ALA A 33 -36.12 17.42 11.87
CA ALA A 33 -36.60 18.78 11.63
C ALA A 33 -36.70 19.76 12.81
N THR A 34 -36.04 20.91 12.57
CA THR A 34 -36.31 22.30 13.03
C THR A 34 -35.02 22.89 13.63
N ARG A 35 -34.40 23.98 13.14
CA ARG A 35 -34.73 24.95 12.09
C ARG A 35 -33.43 25.65 11.66
N LEU A 36 -33.34 25.87 10.36
CA LEU A 36 -32.67 26.92 9.59
C LEU A 36 -32.09 28.13 10.36
N GLU A 37 -30.83 28.45 10.07
CA GLU A 37 -30.35 29.79 9.65
C GLU A 37 -28.88 29.63 9.21
N SER A 38 -28.60 29.66 7.91
CA SER A 38 -28.19 30.85 7.16
C SER A 38 -26.71 31.23 7.38
N LEU A 39 -26.06 31.69 6.30
CA LEU A 39 -24.71 32.27 6.22
C LEU A 39 -23.56 31.33 5.80
N SER A 40 -23.50 31.11 4.48
CA SER A 40 -22.24 31.21 3.72
C SER A 40 -21.96 32.72 3.43
N PRO A 41 -20.77 33.20 3.02
CA PRO A 41 -19.38 32.79 3.27
C PRO A 41 -18.49 34.02 3.64
N ALA A 42 -17.78 34.08 4.78
CA ALA A 42 -16.67 35.06 4.96
C ALA A 42 -15.89 34.85 6.27
N ALA A 43 -14.79 34.10 6.23
CA ALA A 43 -13.80 34.14 7.29
C ALA A 43 -12.54 34.87 6.79
N ARG A 44 -12.50 36.16 7.14
CA ARG A 44 -11.38 37.11 7.01
C ARG A 44 -10.15 36.53 7.70
N ARG A 45 -8.99 36.59 7.01
CA ARG A 45 -7.69 36.52 7.68
C ARG A 45 -7.37 37.92 8.24
N PRO A 46 -7.06 38.08 9.54
CA PRO A 46 -6.69 39.36 10.12
C PRO A 46 -5.22 39.72 9.79
N GLY A 47 -5.02 40.97 9.38
CA GLY A 47 -3.83 41.80 9.59
C GLY A 47 -2.44 41.20 9.34
N LEU A 48 -1.89 41.42 8.14
CA LEU A 48 -0.42 41.50 8.00
C LEU A 48 0.02 42.95 8.28
N PRO A 49 0.92 43.19 9.25
CA PRO A 49 1.46 44.51 9.53
C PRO A 49 2.29 45.04 8.36
N LEU A 50 2.04 46.29 7.95
CA LEU A 50 2.88 47.03 7.02
C LEU A 50 4.29 47.16 7.63
N ALA A 51 5.29 46.58 6.97
CA ALA A 51 6.67 46.67 7.42
C ALA A 51 7.20 48.11 7.26
N PRO A 52 7.92 48.63 8.27
CA PRO A 52 8.31 50.03 8.35
C PRO A 52 9.50 50.35 7.46
N THR A 53 9.47 51.55 6.89
CA THR A 53 10.60 52.26 6.30
C THR A 53 11.73 52.39 7.34
N ALA A 54 12.74 51.54 7.25
CA ALA A 54 13.94 51.62 8.07
C ALA A 54 15.15 51.97 7.20
N GLN A 55 15.55 53.22 7.35
CA GLN A 55 16.83 53.75 6.89
C GLN A 55 17.96 53.11 7.72
N SER A 56 19.13 52.99 7.10
CA SER A 56 20.46 53.11 7.73
C SER A 56 21.20 51.84 8.19
N THR A 57 22.39 51.69 7.58
CA THR A 57 23.69 51.28 8.15
C THR A 57 23.91 49.83 8.60
N ALA A 58 24.47 49.02 7.70
CA ALA A 58 25.44 47.99 8.06
C ALA A 58 26.61 48.02 7.06
N ARG A 59 27.81 48.33 7.57
CA ARG A 59 29.08 48.43 6.81
C ARG A 59 29.43 47.08 6.19
N LEU A 60 29.65 47.07 4.88
CA LEU A 60 30.36 45.99 4.19
C LEU A 60 31.88 46.15 4.40
N PRO A 61 32.65 45.04 4.50
CA PRO A 61 34.09 45.07 4.67
C PRO A 61 34.80 45.75 3.47
N PRO A 62 36.03 46.28 3.66
CA PRO A 62 36.80 46.88 2.58
C PRO A 62 36.99 45.84 1.47
N THR A 63 36.29 46.05 0.37
CA THR A 63 36.40 45.21 -0.81
C THR A 63 37.77 45.50 -1.39
N GLU A 64 38.68 44.53 -1.35
CA GLU A 64 39.88 44.59 -2.19
C GLU A 64 39.45 44.94 -3.61
N HIS A 65 40.18 45.88 -4.20
CA HIS A 65 39.90 46.48 -5.49
C HIS A 65 39.85 45.42 -6.60
N LEU A 66 38.66 44.84 -6.82
CA LEU A 66 38.37 44.20 -8.08
C LEU A 66 38.38 45.32 -9.13
N PRO A 67 39.23 45.24 -10.18
CA PRO A 67 39.39 46.32 -11.13
C PRO A 67 38.03 46.69 -11.68
N ALA A 68 37.72 47.99 -11.68
CA ALA A 68 36.46 48.55 -12.16
C ALA A 68 36.18 48.05 -13.58
N ARG A 69 35.45 46.95 -13.68
CA ARG A 69 34.95 46.41 -14.94
C ARG A 69 33.88 47.41 -15.36
N ARG A 70 34.30 48.38 -16.18
CA ARG A 70 33.43 49.38 -16.83
C ARG A 70 32.10 48.75 -17.13
N GLY A 71 31.02 49.41 -16.71
CA GLY A 71 29.64 48.93 -16.75
C GLY A 71 29.29 48.18 -18.03
N THR A 72 29.58 46.89 -18.06
CA THR A 72 28.86 45.96 -18.91
C THR A 72 27.59 45.71 -18.15
N SER A 73 26.59 46.56 -18.39
CA SER A 73 25.21 46.11 -18.31
C SER A 73 25.18 44.74 -18.96
N LEU A 74 24.81 43.72 -18.19
CA LEU A 74 24.53 42.41 -18.79
C LEU A 74 23.59 42.71 -19.97
N PRO A 75 23.92 42.24 -21.19
CA PRO A 75 23.10 42.53 -22.35
C PRO A 75 21.67 42.17 -21.98
N VAL A 76 20.76 43.15 -22.07
CA VAL A 76 19.33 42.93 -21.84
C VAL A 76 18.97 41.79 -22.78
N LEU A 77 18.65 40.63 -22.19
CA LEU A 77 18.30 39.47 -22.99
C LEU A 77 17.10 39.90 -23.85
N PRO A 78 17.16 39.68 -25.17
CA PRO A 78 16.06 40.03 -26.06
C PRO A 78 14.78 39.44 -25.51
N GLU A 79 13.68 40.20 -25.60
CA GLU A 79 12.37 39.70 -25.23
C GLU A 79 12.10 38.42 -26.03
N ILE A 80 11.39 37.44 -25.47
CA ILE A 80 11.24 36.12 -26.13
C ILE A 80 10.65 36.27 -27.56
N SER A 81 9.92 37.35 -27.82
CA SER A 81 9.39 37.78 -29.12
C SER A 81 10.45 38.18 -30.16
N ASP A 82 11.62 38.64 -29.71
CA ASP A 82 12.69 39.19 -30.54
C ASP A 82 13.75 38.14 -30.90
N LEU A 83 13.59 36.92 -30.41
CA LEU A 83 14.47 35.82 -30.77
C LEU A 83 14.32 35.51 -32.26
N PRO A 84 15.44 35.26 -32.98
CA PRO A 84 15.38 34.92 -34.39
C PRO A 84 14.46 33.71 -34.59
N ALA A 85 13.69 33.70 -35.68
CA ALA A 85 12.74 32.61 -35.99
C ALA A 85 13.37 31.20 -36.02
N SER A 86 14.70 31.11 -36.12
CA SER A 86 15.47 29.88 -35.99
C SER A 86 15.45 29.28 -34.58
N LEU A 87 15.29 30.08 -33.52
CA LEU A 87 15.14 29.63 -32.12
C LEU A 87 13.68 29.36 -31.73
N HIS A 88 12.73 29.85 -32.52
CA HIS A 88 11.32 29.45 -32.45
C HIS A 88 11.07 28.07 -33.07
N ARG A 89 12.06 27.45 -33.71
CA ARG A 89 11.97 26.02 -34.01
C ARG A 89 11.74 25.30 -32.69
N PRO A 90 10.66 24.51 -32.55
CA PRO A 90 10.54 23.62 -31.41
C PRO A 90 11.82 22.80 -31.39
N LEU A 91 12.61 22.90 -30.31
CA LEU A 91 13.86 22.16 -30.13
C LEU A 91 13.61 20.75 -30.64
N ASP A 92 14.23 20.40 -31.78
CA ASP A 92 13.86 19.19 -32.50
C ASP A 92 13.83 18.05 -31.50
N ALA A 93 12.66 17.42 -31.33
CA ALA A 93 12.53 16.31 -30.40
C ALA A 93 13.55 15.20 -30.73
N ALA A 94 13.98 15.14 -31.99
CA ALA A 94 15.10 14.34 -32.49
C ALA A 94 16.48 14.77 -31.95
N ALA A 95 16.77 16.06 -31.84
CA ALA A 95 18.00 16.61 -31.24
C ALA A 95 18.03 16.41 -29.71
N LEU A 96 16.86 16.45 -29.05
CA LEU A 96 16.70 16.08 -27.64
C LEU A 96 16.59 14.56 -27.43
N SER A 97 16.38 13.75 -28.48
CA SER A 97 16.17 12.30 -28.39
C SER A 97 17.39 11.50 -27.88
N PRO A 98 18.65 11.80 -28.25
CA PRO A 98 19.79 11.07 -27.70
C PRO A 98 20.06 11.47 -26.24
N ILE A 99 19.93 12.76 -25.90
CA ILE A 99 20.18 13.29 -24.55
C ILE A 99 19.10 12.79 -23.58
N SER A 100 17.82 12.85 -23.97
CA SER A 100 16.71 12.33 -23.17
C SER A 100 16.77 10.82 -22.99
N ARG A 101 17.24 10.06 -24.00
CA ARG A 101 17.52 8.62 -23.86
C ARG A 101 18.61 8.36 -22.82
N ARG A 102 19.73 9.09 -22.90
CA ARG A 102 20.85 8.94 -21.95
C ARG A 102 20.44 9.29 -20.52
N LEU A 103 19.62 10.33 -20.32
CA LEU A 103 19.13 10.73 -19.00
C LEU A 103 18.11 9.74 -18.41
N ARG A 104 17.25 9.11 -19.24
CA ARG A 104 16.31 8.07 -18.78
C ARG A 104 16.98 6.74 -18.44
N LEU A 105 18.10 6.42 -19.09
CA LEU A 105 18.84 5.17 -18.92
C LEU A 105 19.80 5.20 -17.71
N ALA A 106 20.13 6.39 -17.20
CA ALA A 106 21.04 6.55 -16.06
C ALA A 106 20.36 6.45 -14.68
N ARG A 107 19.05 6.15 -14.61
CA ARG A 107 18.34 5.95 -13.33
C ARG A 107 18.80 4.62 -12.71
N ARG A 108 19.96 4.67 -12.04
CA ARG A 108 20.45 3.58 -11.20
C ARG A 108 19.40 3.31 -10.11
N PRO A 109 19.13 2.04 -9.76
CA PRO A 109 18.29 1.75 -8.60
C PRO A 109 18.90 2.47 -7.40
N GLY A 110 18.06 3.26 -6.71
CA GLY A 110 18.47 3.94 -5.49
C GLY A 110 18.81 2.92 -4.40
N PRO A 111 19.53 3.33 -3.35
CA PRO A 111 19.77 2.46 -2.21
C PRO A 111 18.42 2.00 -1.61
N PRO A 112 18.36 0.77 -1.08
CA PRO A 112 17.17 0.32 -0.38
C PRO A 112 16.87 1.21 0.83
N ASP A 113 15.58 1.35 1.15
CA ASP A 113 15.15 2.09 2.33
C ASP A 113 15.44 1.29 3.61
N TYR A 114 16.50 1.68 4.31
CA TYR A 114 16.94 1.00 5.52
C TYR A 114 15.94 1.10 6.68
N TRP A 115 15.14 2.18 6.76
CA TRP A 115 14.11 2.30 7.78
C TRP A 115 13.00 1.29 7.57
N LEU A 116 12.55 1.13 6.31
CA LEU A 116 11.56 0.12 5.96
C LEU A 116 12.05 -1.30 6.30
N ILE A 117 13.30 -1.62 5.96
CA ILE A 117 13.91 -2.93 6.28
C ILE A 117 13.98 -3.14 7.79
N LEU A 118 14.39 -2.12 8.55
CA LEU A 118 14.47 -2.18 10.00
C LEU A 118 13.09 -2.42 10.63
N THR A 119 12.05 -1.68 10.18
CA THR A 119 10.68 -1.85 10.68
C THR A 119 10.13 -3.24 10.38
N ILE A 120 10.31 -3.75 9.16
CA ILE A 120 9.85 -5.09 8.77
C ILE A 120 10.57 -6.15 9.61
N THR A 121 11.89 -6.02 9.77
CA THR A 121 12.69 -6.97 10.56
C THR A 121 12.29 -6.95 12.03
N GLY A 122 12.07 -5.76 12.61
CA GLY A 122 11.59 -5.60 13.98
C GLY A 122 10.22 -6.24 14.19
N LEU A 123 9.29 -6.01 13.28
CA LEU A 123 7.94 -6.61 13.33
C LEU A 123 7.99 -8.14 13.20
N LEU A 124 8.90 -8.66 12.37
CA LEU A 124 9.11 -10.09 12.20
C LEU A 124 9.65 -10.75 13.47
N LEU A 125 10.63 -10.14 14.13
CA LEU A 125 11.21 -10.64 15.38
C LEU A 125 10.17 -10.63 16.51
N ILE A 126 9.41 -9.55 16.65
CA ILE A 126 8.30 -9.46 17.62
C ILE A 126 7.27 -10.57 17.34
N GLY A 127 6.89 -10.77 16.07
CA GLY A 127 6.00 -11.84 15.67
C GLY A 127 6.53 -13.23 16.03
N LEU A 128 7.82 -13.48 15.84
CA LEU A 128 8.45 -14.76 16.16
C LEU A 128 8.45 -15.04 17.67
N VAL A 129 8.73 -14.01 18.50
CA VAL A 129 8.61 -14.08 19.96
C VAL A 129 7.17 -14.37 20.38
N MET A 130 6.19 -13.73 19.73
CA MET A 130 4.76 -13.97 20.03
C MET A 130 4.31 -15.38 19.66
N VAL A 131 4.77 -15.92 18.53
CA VAL A 131 4.49 -17.32 18.15
C VAL A 131 5.07 -18.29 19.17
N TYR A 132 6.31 -18.06 19.62
CA TYR A 132 6.90 -18.88 20.67
C TYR A 132 6.11 -18.81 21.98
N SER A 133 5.70 -17.60 22.38
CA SER A 133 4.90 -17.37 23.58
C SER A 133 3.55 -18.10 23.52
N ALA A 134 2.82 -17.98 22.40
CA ALA A 134 1.52 -18.65 22.22
C ALA A 134 1.66 -20.18 22.13
N SER A 135 2.75 -20.68 21.55
CA SER A 135 3.01 -22.12 21.38
C SER A 135 3.13 -22.85 22.72
N GLN A 136 3.65 -22.19 23.76
CA GLN A 136 3.75 -22.76 25.12
C GLN A 136 2.38 -23.15 25.71
N PHE A 137 1.32 -22.42 25.35
CA PHE A 137 -0.04 -22.69 25.84
C PHE A 137 -0.83 -23.62 24.91
N ALA A 138 -0.47 -23.68 23.64
CA ALA A 138 -1.22 -24.42 22.62
C ALA A 138 -0.69 -25.83 22.34
N ALA A 139 0.61 -26.09 22.57
CA ALA A 139 1.22 -27.37 22.24
C ALA A 139 1.25 -28.32 23.46
N LEU A 140 0.45 -29.39 23.43
CA LEU A 140 0.60 -30.54 24.32
C LEU A 140 1.80 -31.38 23.86
N GLY A 141 3.02 -30.91 24.13
CA GLY A 141 4.24 -31.60 23.70
C GLY A 141 5.44 -30.67 23.60
N ASP A 142 5.92 -30.44 22.37
CA ASP A 142 7.10 -29.61 22.08
C ASP A 142 6.70 -28.15 21.78
N PRO A 143 6.98 -27.19 22.68
CA PRO A 143 6.65 -25.77 22.48
C PRO A 143 7.38 -25.15 21.28
N SER A 144 8.45 -25.78 20.79
CA SER A 144 9.22 -25.27 19.65
C SER A 144 8.66 -25.69 18.29
N TYR A 145 7.64 -26.56 18.23
CA TYR A 145 7.06 -27.03 16.97
C TYR A 145 6.60 -25.89 16.05
N TRP A 146 5.75 -25.00 16.55
CA TRP A 146 5.21 -23.87 15.77
C TRP A 146 6.29 -22.83 15.45
N LEU A 147 7.24 -22.64 16.36
CA LEU A 147 8.38 -21.76 16.15
C LEU A 147 9.25 -22.26 14.98
N ARG A 148 9.57 -23.56 14.93
CA ARG A 148 10.36 -24.15 13.83
C ARG A 148 9.65 -23.98 12.49
N HIS A 149 8.34 -24.21 12.44
CA HIS A 149 7.55 -24.00 11.23
C HIS A 149 7.56 -22.54 10.79
N GLN A 150 7.32 -21.61 11.71
CA GLN A 150 7.35 -20.17 11.42
C GLN A 150 8.75 -19.73 10.95
N PHE A 151 9.81 -20.25 11.55
CA PHE A 151 11.18 -19.93 11.17
C PHE A 151 11.51 -20.38 9.75
N VAL A 152 11.06 -21.56 9.32
CA VAL A 152 11.23 -22.01 7.92
C VAL A 152 10.54 -21.04 6.96
N TRP A 153 9.31 -20.61 7.25
CA TRP A 153 8.61 -19.63 6.42
C TRP A 153 9.29 -18.26 6.40
N VAL A 154 9.86 -17.82 7.52
CA VAL A 154 10.68 -16.60 7.61
C VAL A 154 11.90 -16.70 6.68
N VAL A 155 12.63 -17.82 6.70
CA VAL A 155 13.80 -18.04 5.85
C VAL A 155 13.40 -18.08 4.37
N LEU A 156 12.35 -18.82 4.02
CA LEU A 156 11.83 -18.90 2.65
C LEU A 156 11.35 -17.53 2.14
N GLY A 157 10.63 -16.77 2.97
CA GLY A 157 10.20 -15.41 2.66
C GLY A 157 11.37 -14.44 2.49
N GLY A 158 12.39 -14.55 3.34
CA GLY A 158 13.63 -13.78 3.22
C GLY A 158 14.40 -14.09 1.94
N ALA A 159 14.51 -15.37 1.56
CA ALA A 159 15.11 -15.77 0.30
C ALA A 159 14.32 -15.24 -0.91
N ALA A 160 12.98 -15.30 -0.85
CA ALA A 160 12.11 -14.72 -1.88
C ALA A 160 12.26 -13.20 -1.99
N LEU A 161 12.43 -12.49 -0.87
CA LEU A 161 12.71 -11.05 -0.85
C LEU A 161 14.04 -10.73 -1.53
N LEU A 162 15.11 -11.45 -1.20
CA LEU A 162 16.43 -11.25 -1.81
C LEU A 162 16.39 -11.50 -3.32
N LEU A 163 15.68 -12.55 -3.75
CA LEU A 163 15.46 -12.82 -5.16
C LEU A 163 14.67 -11.69 -5.82
N ALA A 164 13.60 -11.20 -5.20
CA ALA A 164 12.79 -10.11 -5.73
C ALA A 164 13.59 -8.81 -5.90
N VAL A 165 14.48 -8.49 -4.95
CA VAL A 165 15.38 -7.31 -5.03
C VAL A 165 16.37 -7.44 -6.19
N SER A 166 16.79 -8.66 -6.54
CA SER A 166 17.71 -8.90 -7.65
C SER A 166 17.07 -8.75 -9.04
N ILE A 167 15.74 -8.76 -9.13
CA ILE A 167 14.99 -8.70 -10.39
C ILE A 167 14.64 -7.25 -10.74
N ASP A 168 14.99 -6.79 -11.94
CA ASP A 168 14.57 -5.47 -12.43
C ASP A 168 13.04 -5.39 -12.47
N TYR A 169 12.48 -4.39 -11.77
CA TYR A 169 11.04 -4.12 -11.71
C TYR A 169 10.38 -3.98 -13.09
N ARG A 170 11.14 -3.61 -14.13
CA ARG A 170 10.65 -3.57 -15.52
C ARG A 170 10.21 -4.94 -16.03
N ARG A 171 10.80 -6.03 -15.54
CA ARG A 171 10.38 -7.40 -15.89
C ARG A 171 9.02 -7.75 -15.30
N PHE A 172 8.64 -7.18 -14.16
CA PHE A 172 7.28 -7.34 -13.63
C PHE A 172 6.23 -6.73 -14.57
N ARG A 173 6.59 -5.69 -15.34
CA ARG A 173 5.69 -5.09 -16.32
C ARG A 173 5.30 -6.06 -17.43
N SER A 174 6.21 -6.89 -17.92
CA SER A 174 5.91 -7.93 -18.92
C SER A 174 5.11 -9.10 -18.33
N LEU A 175 5.24 -9.34 -17.02
CA LEU A 175 4.50 -10.38 -16.31
C LEU A 175 3.05 -9.99 -15.99
N ALA A 176 2.64 -8.73 -16.18
CA ALA A 176 1.30 -8.26 -15.83
C ALA A 176 0.16 -9.03 -16.54
N LEU A 177 0.26 -9.24 -17.85
CA LEU A 177 -0.75 -9.97 -18.64
C LEU A 177 -0.73 -11.50 -18.40
N PRO A 178 0.41 -12.21 -18.47
CA PRO A 178 0.41 -13.63 -18.13
C PRO A 178 0.07 -13.86 -16.65
N GLY A 179 0.41 -12.90 -15.78
CA GLY A 179 0.10 -12.93 -14.35
C GLY A 179 -1.39 -12.89 -14.06
N ILE A 180 -2.20 -12.11 -14.78
CA ILE A 180 -3.65 -12.12 -14.56
C ILE A 180 -4.29 -13.44 -15.03
N LEU A 181 -3.81 -14.02 -16.14
CA LEU A 181 -4.25 -15.34 -16.58
C LEU A 181 -3.91 -16.41 -15.53
N LEU A 182 -2.68 -16.38 -15.03
CA LEU A 182 -2.23 -17.25 -13.96
C LEU A 182 -3.10 -17.09 -12.70
N ALA A 183 -3.43 -15.85 -12.31
CA ALA A 183 -4.31 -15.57 -11.18
C ALA A 183 -5.70 -16.23 -11.33
N PHE A 184 -6.33 -16.11 -12.50
CA PHE A 184 -7.60 -16.78 -12.79
C PHE A 184 -7.48 -18.30 -12.72
N LEU A 185 -6.42 -18.88 -13.28
CA LEU A 185 -6.17 -20.32 -13.22
C LEU A 185 -5.98 -20.80 -11.77
N LEU A 186 -5.29 -20.03 -10.93
CA LEU A 186 -5.10 -20.33 -9.52
C LEU A 186 -6.41 -20.29 -8.73
N LEU A 187 -7.27 -19.29 -9.00
CA LEU A 187 -8.59 -19.20 -8.39
C LEU A 187 -9.50 -20.36 -8.83
N LEU A 188 -9.42 -20.76 -10.10
CA LEU A 188 -10.14 -21.93 -10.59
C LEU A 188 -9.60 -23.23 -9.94
N ALA A 189 -8.28 -23.34 -9.80
CA ALA A 189 -7.65 -24.48 -9.16
C ALA A 189 -8.08 -24.63 -7.68
N VAL A 190 -8.14 -23.54 -6.91
CA VAL A 190 -8.63 -23.61 -5.53
C VAL A 190 -10.12 -23.91 -5.44
N PHE A 191 -10.91 -23.46 -6.41
CA PHE A 191 -12.34 -23.78 -6.47
C PHE A 191 -12.59 -25.28 -6.75
N LEU A 192 -11.78 -25.90 -7.60
CA LEU A 192 -11.94 -27.32 -7.96
C LEU A 192 -11.25 -28.27 -6.96
N PHE A 193 -10.04 -27.93 -6.51
CA PHE A 193 -9.15 -28.80 -5.73
C PHE A 193 -8.81 -28.27 -4.35
N GLY A 194 -9.32 -27.10 -3.97
CA GLY A 194 -9.06 -26.55 -2.64
C GLY A 194 -9.62 -27.47 -1.55
N HIS A 195 -8.99 -27.42 -0.40
CA HIS A 195 -9.48 -28.06 0.80
C HIS A 195 -10.18 -27.03 1.70
N SER A 196 -11.27 -27.46 2.34
CA SER A 196 -11.98 -26.64 3.31
C SER A 196 -11.28 -26.69 4.66
N ILE A 197 -10.89 -25.52 5.16
CA ILE A 197 -10.44 -25.33 6.54
C ILE A 197 -11.37 -24.28 7.15
N SER A 198 -11.92 -24.55 8.34
CA SER A 198 -12.81 -23.62 9.05
C SER A 198 -14.00 -23.13 8.20
N GLY A 199 -14.57 -24.03 7.39
CA GLY A 199 -15.79 -23.76 6.60
C GLY A 199 -15.58 -23.11 5.23
N GLY A 200 -14.34 -22.82 4.80
CA GLY A 200 -14.04 -22.21 3.50
C GLY A 200 -12.96 -22.95 2.70
N GLN A 201 -13.21 -23.16 1.40
CA GLN A 201 -12.28 -23.82 0.48
C GLN A 201 -11.26 -22.80 -0.08
N ARG A 202 -10.10 -22.68 0.57
CA ARG A 202 -9.11 -21.61 0.28
C ARG A 202 -7.66 -22.08 0.17
N TRP A 203 -7.39 -23.30 0.62
CA TRP A 203 -6.03 -23.81 0.75
C TRP A 203 -5.78 -24.97 -0.19
N LEU A 204 -4.63 -24.94 -0.86
CA LEU A 204 -4.08 -26.08 -1.58
C LEU A 204 -3.00 -26.71 -0.71
N PHE A 205 -3.13 -28.02 -0.46
CA PHE A 205 -2.16 -28.76 0.33
C PHE A 205 -1.29 -29.62 -0.59
N PHE A 206 0.03 -29.46 -0.45
CA PHE A 206 1.05 -30.26 -1.11
C PHE A 206 1.88 -30.96 -0.05
N GLY A 207 1.27 -31.91 0.66
CA GLY A 207 1.88 -32.58 1.81
C GLY A 207 2.12 -31.61 2.98
N PRO A 208 3.37 -31.36 3.41
CA PRO A 208 3.67 -30.45 4.52
C PRO A 208 3.55 -28.96 4.15
N LEU A 209 3.47 -28.64 2.85
CA LEU A 209 3.35 -27.27 2.37
C LEU A 209 1.88 -26.95 2.13
N SER A 210 1.42 -25.86 2.73
CA SER A 210 0.13 -25.26 2.43
C SER A 210 0.37 -23.98 1.62
N PHE A 211 -0.34 -23.85 0.51
CA PHE A 211 -0.28 -22.67 -0.34
C PHE A 211 -1.67 -22.07 -0.46
N GLN A 212 -1.74 -20.75 -0.28
CA GLN A 212 -2.99 -20.00 -0.40
C GLN A 212 -2.96 -19.19 -1.71
N PRO A 213 -3.68 -19.65 -2.75
CA PRO A 213 -3.70 -18.99 -4.06
C PRO A 213 -4.05 -17.50 -4.01
N SER A 214 -4.95 -17.09 -3.10
CA SER A 214 -5.38 -15.69 -2.97
C SER A 214 -4.24 -14.74 -2.60
N GLU A 215 -3.20 -15.20 -1.89
CA GLU A 215 -2.04 -14.37 -1.55
C GLU A 215 -1.24 -14.00 -2.81
N LEU A 216 -1.00 -14.98 -3.69
CA LEU A 216 -0.31 -14.73 -4.95
C LEU A 216 -1.17 -13.89 -5.91
N VAL A 217 -2.47 -14.15 -5.97
CA VAL A 217 -3.43 -13.39 -6.80
C VAL A 217 -3.41 -11.91 -6.43
N LYS A 218 -3.40 -11.55 -5.13
CA LYS A 218 -3.31 -10.14 -4.69
C LYS A 218 -2.07 -9.44 -5.27
N LEU A 219 -0.91 -10.11 -5.22
CA LEU A 219 0.34 -9.54 -5.76
C LEU A 219 0.27 -9.37 -7.29
N LEU A 220 -0.16 -10.40 -8.01
CA LEU A 220 -0.31 -10.36 -9.48
C LEU A 220 -1.29 -9.28 -9.91
N LEU A 221 -2.35 -9.09 -9.12
CA LEU A 221 -3.37 -8.09 -9.38
C LEU A 221 -2.84 -6.67 -9.20
N VAL A 222 -2.05 -6.40 -8.16
CA VAL A 222 -1.36 -5.11 -7.98
C VAL A 222 -0.43 -4.81 -9.17
N ILE A 223 0.33 -5.81 -9.64
CA ILE A 223 1.22 -5.65 -10.82
C ILE A 223 0.40 -5.35 -12.07
N TYR A 224 -0.69 -6.08 -12.31
CA TYR A 224 -1.59 -5.85 -13.44
C TYR A 224 -2.21 -4.46 -13.40
N PHE A 225 -2.73 -4.03 -12.25
CA PHE A 225 -3.31 -2.70 -12.11
C PHE A 225 -2.28 -1.60 -12.28
N ALA A 226 -1.09 -1.73 -11.71
CA ALA A 226 -0.01 -0.78 -11.95
C ALA A 226 0.31 -0.64 -13.45
N HIS A 227 0.33 -1.77 -14.18
CA HIS A 227 0.53 -1.78 -15.63
C HIS A 227 -0.63 -1.13 -16.40
N TRP A 228 -1.87 -1.48 -16.04
CA TRP A 228 -3.08 -0.97 -16.69
C TRP A 228 -3.24 0.54 -16.48
N LEU A 229 -3.02 1.01 -15.24
CA LEU A 229 -3.10 2.43 -14.89
C LEU A 229 -2.01 3.23 -15.62
N ALA A 230 -0.79 2.70 -15.67
CA ALA A 230 0.33 3.33 -16.39
C ALA A 230 0.09 3.47 -17.90
N ARG A 231 -0.78 2.64 -18.51
CA ARG A 231 -1.17 2.77 -19.92
C ARG A 231 -2.32 3.74 -20.15
N ARG A 232 -3.20 3.94 -19.16
CA ARG A 232 -4.38 4.81 -19.30
C ARG A 232 -4.10 6.29 -19.01
N GLY A 233 -2.93 6.61 -18.43
CA GLY A 233 -2.41 7.98 -18.36
C GLY A 233 -3.44 8.99 -17.82
N GLU A 234 -3.75 10.01 -18.63
CA GLU A 234 -4.63 11.14 -18.29
C GLU A 234 -6.13 10.80 -18.22
N LEU A 235 -6.57 9.64 -18.73
CA LEU A 235 -7.98 9.20 -18.62
C LEU A 235 -8.36 8.76 -17.19
N VAL A 236 -7.38 8.67 -16.28
CA VAL A 236 -7.56 8.29 -14.86
C VAL A 236 -7.62 9.51 -13.93
N GLN A 237 -7.69 10.74 -14.48
CA GLN A 237 -7.80 11.94 -13.64
C GLN A 237 -9.08 11.95 -12.75
N SER A 238 -10.09 11.15 -13.10
CA SER A 238 -11.22 10.87 -12.23
C SER A 238 -10.93 9.70 -11.30
N PHE A 239 -10.84 9.97 -9.99
CA PHE A 239 -10.69 8.98 -8.92
C PHE A 239 -11.72 7.83 -9.05
N SER A 240 -12.93 8.13 -9.51
CA SER A 240 -14.00 7.17 -9.75
C SER A 240 -13.71 6.19 -10.89
N SER A 241 -13.13 6.64 -12.01
CA SER A 241 -12.87 5.80 -13.18
C SER A 241 -11.65 4.87 -13.01
N GLY A 242 -10.74 5.20 -12.10
CA GLY A 242 -9.59 4.37 -11.75
C GLY A 242 -9.82 3.47 -10.52
N LEU A 243 -10.39 4.03 -9.43
CA LEU A 243 -10.47 3.33 -8.14
C LEU A 243 -11.66 2.37 -8.05
N VAL A 244 -12.82 2.70 -8.63
CA VAL A 244 -14.01 1.84 -8.54
C VAL A 244 -13.78 0.43 -9.12
N PRO A 245 -13.25 0.26 -10.35
CA PRO A 245 -12.97 -1.08 -10.85
C PRO A 245 -11.88 -1.80 -10.04
N PHE A 246 -10.93 -1.06 -9.44
CA PHE A 246 -9.92 -1.61 -8.55
C PHE A 246 -10.57 -2.18 -7.28
N VAL A 247 -11.37 -1.39 -6.57
CA VAL A 247 -12.01 -1.78 -5.31
C VAL A 247 -13.03 -2.90 -5.54
N MET A 248 -13.81 -2.85 -6.61
CA MET A 248 -14.77 -3.91 -6.93
C MET A 248 -14.07 -5.25 -7.18
N LEU A 249 -12.98 -5.25 -7.94
CA LEU A 249 -12.24 -6.47 -8.22
C LEU A 249 -11.44 -6.96 -7.00
N LEU A 250 -10.86 -6.04 -6.22
CA LEU A 250 -10.19 -6.39 -4.96
C LEU A 250 -11.17 -6.97 -3.95
N GLY A 251 -12.36 -6.35 -3.80
CA GLY A 251 -13.41 -6.80 -2.90
C GLY A 251 -14.07 -8.12 -3.32
N GLY A 252 -14.04 -8.47 -4.61
CA GLY A 252 -14.48 -9.80 -5.06
C GLY A 252 -13.46 -10.90 -4.81
N VAL A 253 -12.18 -10.55 -4.60
CA VAL A 253 -11.08 -11.51 -4.37
C VAL A 253 -10.75 -11.69 -2.88
N LEU A 254 -10.95 -10.65 -2.06
CA LEU A 254 -10.68 -10.66 -0.61
C LEU A 254 -11.81 -11.26 0.23
#